data_AF-A0A1V4JZZ6-F1
#
_entry.id   AF-A0A1V4JZZ6-F1
#
_cell.length_a   1.000
_cell.length_b   1.000
_cell.length_c   1.000
_cell.angle_alpha   90.00
_cell.angle_beta   90.00
_cell.angle_gamma   90.00
#
_symmetry.space_group_name_H-M   'P 1'
#
loop_
_entity.id
_entity.type
_entity.pdbx_description
1 polymer ?
#
loop_
_entity_poly.entity_id
_entity_poly.type
_entity_poly.pdbx_seq_one_letter_code
_entity_poly.pdbx_strand_id
1 'polypeptide(L)'
;MAAPSGRSGRRLWAALLPAALLCLAARAAEESSTAEFDVRPGGEVHSFSRSLGDYTCTFTYSAQGGTNEQWQMNIGVSEDNLLFSCSVWRPQGKSYLFFTQFKAEVKGAKIEHAMAYSQAAAGGQSDVPLKQEEFEITETTVSHREGKFRFELSKLMIVAKTPRDEL
;
A
#
# COMPACT_ATOMS: atom_id res chain seq x y z
N MET A 1 56.64 63.46 -24.76
CA MET A 1 56.11 63.89 -23.45
C MET A 1 54.60 63.86 -23.51
N ALA A 2 53.98 63.44 -22.40
CA ALA A 2 52.64 62.88 -22.32
C ALA A 2 51.50 63.77 -22.84
N ALA A 3 50.53 63.13 -23.49
CA ALA A 3 49.18 63.64 -23.67
C ALA A 3 48.20 62.58 -23.13
N PRO A 4 47.27 62.93 -22.22
CA PRO A 4 46.08 62.15 -21.99
C PRO A 4 44.87 62.89 -22.60
N SER A 5 44.32 62.33 -23.67
CA SER A 5 42.92 62.53 -24.06
C SER A 5 42.08 61.53 -23.24
N GLY A 6 41.14 61.98 -22.41
CA GLY A 6 39.72 62.17 -22.78
C GLY A 6 39.01 60.82 -22.97
N ARG A 7 37.78 60.53 -22.57
CA ARG A 7 36.63 61.29 -22.06
C ARG A 7 35.50 60.25 -22.01
N SER A 8 34.47 60.48 -21.18
CA SER A 8 33.12 59.89 -21.32
C SER A 8 33.01 58.37 -21.10
N GLY A 9 31.95 57.83 -20.53
CA GLY A 9 30.62 58.36 -20.27
C GLY A 9 29.67 57.14 -20.25
N ARG A 10 28.83 57.05 -19.22
CA ARG A 10 27.79 56.03 -19.05
C ARG A 10 27.00 55.79 -20.35
N ARG A 11 26.66 54.54 -20.62
CA ARG A 11 25.32 54.13 -21.09
C ARG A 11 25.15 52.61 -20.96
N LEU A 12 24.07 52.26 -20.28
CA LEU A 12 23.49 50.93 -20.11
C LEU A 12 22.92 50.41 -21.45
N TRP A 13 22.43 49.17 -21.41
CA TRP A 13 21.59 48.39 -22.38
C TRP A 13 22.38 47.20 -22.93
N ALA A 14 21.91 45.96 -23.01
CA ALA A 14 20.56 45.42 -22.89
C ALA A 14 20.63 43.98 -22.36
N ALA A 15 19.62 43.60 -21.58
CA ALA A 15 19.36 42.23 -21.16
C ALA A 15 18.82 41.40 -22.33
N LEU A 16 19.31 40.16 -22.47
CA LEU A 16 18.68 39.11 -23.26
C LEU A 16 18.67 37.82 -22.42
N LEU A 17 17.56 37.59 -21.73
CA LEU A 17 17.21 36.32 -21.10
C LEU A 17 16.43 35.48 -22.13
N PRO A 18 16.83 34.25 -22.47
CA PRO A 18 15.94 33.31 -23.13
C PRO A 18 14.98 32.74 -22.10
N ALA A 19 13.68 32.91 -22.37
CA ALA A 19 12.59 32.34 -21.60
C ALA A 19 12.37 30.86 -21.93
N ALA A 20 12.10 30.11 -20.86
CA ALA A 20 11.15 28.99 -20.75
C ALA A 20 11.27 27.77 -21.67
N LEU A 21 11.52 26.61 -21.04
CA LEU A 21 10.62 25.46 -21.16
C LEU A 21 10.72 24.61 -19.87
N LEU A 22 9.96 24.99 -18.85
CA LEU A 22 9.70 24.11 -17.70
C LEU A 22 8.60 23.14 -18.12
N CYS A 23 8.99 21.98 -18.64
CA CYS A 23 8.09 20.84 -18.75
C CYS A 23 7.74 20.38 -17.32
N LEU A 24 6.62 20.86 -16.80
CA LEU A 24 5.95 20.23 -15.66
C LEU A 24 5.37 18.90 -16.15
N ALA A 25 6.18 17.84 -16.07
CA ALA A 25 5.66 16.49 -16.11
C ALA A 25 4.81 16.29 -14.85
N ALA A 26 3.50 16.55 -14.96
CA ALA A 26 2.53 16.09 -13.98
C ALA A 26 2.49 14.56 -14.05
N ARG A 27 3.37 13.90 -13.31
CA ARG A 27 3.20 12.49 -13.00
C ARG A 27 1.92 12.39 -12.19
N ALA A 28 0.89 11.74 -12.73
CA ALA A 28 -0.24 11.31 -11.93
C ALA A 28 0.34 10.38 -10.86
N ALA A 29 0.30 10.80 -9.60
CA ALA A 29 0.85 10.02 -8.51
C ALA A 29 -0.09 8.84 -8.21
N GLU A 30 0.47 7.66 -7.95
CA GLU A 30 -0.25 6.56 -7.33
C GLU A 30 -0.93 7.06 -6.05
N GLU A 31 -2.27 7.00 -6.02
CA GLU A 31 -3.02 7.38 -4.84
C GLU A 31 -2.98 6.20 -3.87
N SER A 32 -2.39 6.39 -2.69
CA SER A 32 -2.32 5.35 -1.67
C SER A 32 -2.57 5.91 -0.27
N SER A 33 -3.10 5.06 0.60
CA SER A 33 -3.41 5.38 1.99
C SER A 33 -2.88 4.28 2.89
N THR A 34 -1.95 4.64 3.78
CA THR A 34 -1.40 3.75 4.81
C THR A 34 -1.95 4.10 6.17
N ALA A 35 -2.24 3.08 6.97
CA ALA A 35 -2.79 3.21 8.30
C ALA A 35 -2.24 2.16 9.25
N GLU A 36 -2.05 2.56 10.50
CA GLU A 36 -1.69 1.65 11.59
C GLU A 36 -2.93 1.26 12.40
N PHE A 37 -2.94 0.03 12.92
CA PHE A 37 -3.97 -0.46 13.83
C PHE A 37 -3.40 -1.58 14.71
N ASP A 38 -4.03 -1.81 15.86
CA ASP A 38 -3.64 -2.92 16.74
C ASP A 38 -4.47 -4.17 16.46
N VAL A 39 -3.79 -5.28 16.25
CA VAL A 39 -4.38 -6.62 16.32
C VAL A 39 -4.48 -7.01 17.78
N ARG A 40 -5.70 -7.14 18.28
CA ARG A 40 -5.99 -7.44 19.68
C ARG A 40 -6.31 -8.92 19.84
N PRO A 41 -5.60 -9.67 20.71
CA PRO A 41 -5.98 -11.03 21.04
C PRO A 41 -7.17 -11.06 22.00
N GLY A 42 -7.73 -12.26 22.20
CA GLY A 42 -8.81 -12.52 23.15
C GLY A 42 -9.92 -13.43 22.61
N GLY A 43 -9.82 -13.85 21.35
CA GLY A 43 -10.83 -14.68 20.68
C GLY A 43 -12.06 -13.93 20.20
N GLU A 44 -12.15 -12.63 20.46
CA GLU A 44 -13.17 -11.77 19.90
C GLU A 44 -12.87 -11.49 18.42
N VAL A 45 -13.95 -11.32 17.64
CA VAL A 45 -13.84 -10.95 16.24
C VAL A 45 -13.72 -9.43 16.12
N HIS A 46 -12.71 -8.97 15.41
CA HIS A 46 -12.47 -7.57 15.13
C HIS A 46 -12.35 -7.32 13.63
N SER A 47 -12.70 -6.10 13.21
CA SER A 47 -12.58 -5.66 11.83
C SER A 47 -11.91 -4.28 11.76
N PHE A 48 -11.05 -4.11 10.76
CA PHE A 48 -10.43 -2.83 10.41
C PHE A 48 -10.61 -2.60 8.91
N SER A 49 -11.03 -1.39 8.52
CA SER A 49 -11.34 -1.06 7.13
C SER A 49 -10.66 0.22 6.71
N ARG A 50 -10.27 0.28 5.43
CA ARG A 50 -9.83 1.50 4.75
C ARG A 50 -10.49 1.61 3.40
N SER A 51 -10.77 2.85 3.00
CA SER A 51 -11.41 3.20 1.75
C SER A 51 -10.61 4.26 1.01
N LEU A 52 -10.58 4.15 -0.31
CA LEU A 52 -9.95 5.10 -1.22
C LEU A 52 -10.86 5.23 -2.44
N GLY A 53 -11.53 6.38 -2.59
CA GLY A 53 -12.63 6.53 -3.54
C GLY A 53 -13.73 5.49 -3.32
N ASP A 54 -14.09 4.77 -4.39
CA ASP A 54 -15.11 3.72 -4.38
C ASP A 54 -14.60 2.34 -3.90
N TYR A 55 -13.30 2.24 -3.64
CA TYR A 55 -12.68 0.99 -3.24
C TYR A 55 -12.56 0.90 -1.72
N THR A 56 -12.84 -0.27 -1.17
CA THR A 56 -12.70 -0.52 0.27
C THR A 56 -12.06 -1.87 0.51
N CYS A 57 -11.09 -1.92 1.41
CA CYS A 57 -10.53 -3.15 1.94
C CYS A 57 -10.89 -3.28 3.42
N THR A 58 -11.46 -4.42 3.79
CA THR A 58 -11.83 -4.73 5.18
C THR A 58 -11.11 -5.99 5.62
N PHE A 59 -10.30 -5.90 6.66
CA PHE A 59 -9.64 -7.04 7.29
C PHE A 59 -10.36 -7.39 8.58
N THR A 60 -10.86 -8.62 8.66
CA THR A 60 -11.56 -9.20 9.81
C THR A 60 -10.76 -10.38 10.34
N TYR A 61 -10.58 -10.45 11.65
CA TYR A 61 -9.78 -11.50 12.30
C TYR A 61 -10.33 -11.86 13.68
N SER A 62 -9.91 -13.00 14.20
CA SER A 62 -9.88 -13.31 15.63
C SER A 62 -8.56 -14.01 15.94
N ALA A 63 -7.95 -13.65 17.07
CA ALA A 63 -6.67 -14.18 17.48
C ALA A 63 -6.59 -14.42 18.99
N GLN A 64 -5.68 -15.30 19.38
CA GLN A 64 -5.27 -15.56 20.76
C GLN A 64 -3.82 -15.12 20.95
N GLY A 65 -3.45 -14.71 22.16
CA GLY A 65 -2.10 -14.23 22.46
C GLY A 65 -2.04 -13.45 23.76
N GLY A 66 -0.83 -13.03 24.15
CA GLY A 66 -0.59 -12.34 25.43
C GLY A 66 -0.63 -10.81 25.35
N THR A 67 -0.38 -10.22 24.17
CA THR A 67 -0.28 -8.77 23.98
C THR A 67 -0.84 -8.36 22.63
N ASN A 68 -1.27 -7.10 22.51
CA ASN A 68 -1.61 -6.52 21.22
C ASN A 68 -0.36 -6.46 20.32
N GLU A 69 -0.58 -6.50 19.02
CA GLU A 69 0.48 -6.25 18.03
C GLU A 69 0.08 -5.11 17.10
N GLN A 70 1.01 -4.18 16.84
CA GLN A 70 0.80 -3.13 15.85
C GLN A 70 0.96 -3.70 14.43
N TRP A 71 -0.01 -3.40 13.58
CA TRP A 71 -0.10 -3.80 12.19
C TRP A 71 -0.36 -2.59 11.31
N GLN A 72 -0.10 -2.75 10.02
CA GLN A 72 -0.34 -1.74 9.01
C GLN A 72 -1.25 -2.28 7.90
N MET A 73 -2.09 -1.39 7.38
CA MET A 73 -2.87 -1.60 6.17
C MET A 73 -2.53 -0.48 5.20
N ASN A 74 -2.14 -0.85 3.98
CA ASN A 74 -1.99 0.07 2.86
C ASN A 74 -2.96 -0.33 1.76
N ILE A 75 -3.67 0.66 1.24
CA ILE A 75 -4.50 0.51 0.04
C ILE A 75 -4.02 1.50 -1.01
N GLY A 76 -4.15 1.15 -2.29
CA GLY A 76 -3.77 2.04 -3.38
C GLY A 76 -4.50 1.74 -4.68
N VAL A 77 -4.54 2.72 -5.57
CA VAL A 77 -5.05 2.58 -6.93
C VAL A 77 -3.91 2.92 -7.90
N SER A 78 -3.72 2.08 -8.92
CA SER A 78 -2.70 2.27 -9.94
C SER A 78 -2.93 3.55 -10.74
N GLU A 79 -1.87 4.11 -11.35
CA GLU A 79 -1.95 5.36 -12.13
C GLU A 79 -2.96 5.29 -13.29
N ASP A 80 -3.17 4.09 -13.86
CA ASP A 80 -4.14 3.83 -14.92
C ASP A 80 -5.57 3.52 -14.42
N ASN A 81 -5.79 3.56 -13.10
CA ASN A 81 -7.03 3.21 -12.41
C ASN A 81 -7.55 1.80 -12.71
N LEU A 82 -6.70 0.88 -13.20
CA LEU A 82 -7.11 -0.49 -13.55
C LEU A 82 -6.96 -1.48 -12.39
N LEU A 83 -6.11 -1.17 -11.41
CA LEU A 83 -5.79 -2.05 -10.29
C LEU A 83 -5.99 -1.33 -8.96
N PHE A 84 -6.65 -2.02 -8.04
CA PHE A 84 -6.72 -1.70 -6.64
C PHE A 84 -5.84 -2.69 -5.86
N SER A 85 -4.97 -2.18 -4.99
CA SER A 85 -4.13 -2.99 -4.11
C SER A 85 -4.58 -2.84 -2.65
N CYS A 86 -4.52 -3.95 -1.89
CA CYS A 86 -4.69 -3.94 -0.45
C CYS A 86 -3.65 -4.85 0.20
N SER A 87 -2.87 -4.29 1.10
CA SER A 87 -1.81 -4.97 1.83
C SER A 87 -2.06 -4.82 3.32
N VAL A 88 -2.04 -5.91 4.08
CA VAL A 88 -2.16 -5.91 5.55
C VAL A 88 -0.99 -6.69 6.11
N TRP A 89 -0.16 -6.09 6.95
CA TRP A 89 1.04 -6.77 7.44
C TRP A 89 1.49 -6.31 8.81
N ARG A 90 2.32 -7.13 9.44
CA ARG A 90 3.07 -6.79 10.64
C ARG A 90 4.42 -6.18 10.25
N PRO A 91 4.70 -4.89 10.55
CA PRO A 91 5.96 -4.25 10.17
C PRO A 91 7.21 -4.94 10.72
N GLN A 92 7.10 -5.61 11.86
CA GLN A 92 8.19 -6.36 12.50
C GLN A 92 8.41 -7.76 11.89
N GLY A 93 7.74 -8.13 10.81
CA GLY A 93 7.97 -9.39 10.10
C GLY A 93 7.06 -10.53 10.56
N LYS A 94 7.38 -11.19 11.67
CA LYS A 94 6.64 -12.38 12.14
C LYS A 94 5.66 -12.03 13.25
N SER A 95 4.37 -12.38 13.14
CA SER A 95 3.41 -12.29 14.24
C SER A 95 3.59 -13.42 15.25
N TYR A 96 3.41 -13.11 16.53
CA TYR A 96 3.37 -14.09 17.63
C TYR A 96 1.94 -14.39 18.09
N LEU A 97 0.94 -13.78 17.45
CA LEU A 97 -0.46 -14.09 17.70
C LEU A 97 -0.86 -15.37 16.99
N PHE A 98 -1.76 -16.11 17.63
CA PHE A 98 -2.37 -17.30 17.09
C PHE A 98 -3.71 -16.93 16.46
N PHE A 99 -3.76 -16.77 15.15
CA PHE A 99 -4.97 -16.38 14.42
C PHE A 99 -5.90 -17.57 14.29
N THR A 100 -7.06 -17.54 14.95
CA THR A 100 -8.07 -18.59 14.80
C THR A 100 -8.85 -18.45 13.50
N GLN A 101 -9.02 -17.22 13.02
CA GLN A 101 -9.66 -16.91 11.75
C GLN A 101 -9.12 -15.60 11.17
N PHE A 102 -9.07 -15.53 9.84
CA PHE A 102 -8.92 -14.28 9.11
C PHE A 102 -9.78 -14.27 7.86
N LYS A 103 -10.20 -13.06 7.45
CA LYS A 103 -10.86 -12.75 6.19
C LYS A 103 -10.53 -11.32 5.79
N ALA A 104 -10.06 -11.11 4.57
CA ALA A 104 -10.06 -9.81 3.93
C ALA A 104 -11.14 -9.77 2.85
N GLU A 105 -11.85 -8.66 2.76
CA GLU A 105 -12.88 -8.40 1.76
C GLU A 105 -12.57 -7.10 1.02
N VAL A 106 -12.64 -7.16 -0.31
CA VAL A 106 -12.50 -6.02 -1.21
C VAL A 106 -13.86 -5.65 -1.78
N LYS A 107 -14.19 -4.36 -1.76
CA LYS A 107 -15.37 -3.78 -2.40
C LYS A 107 -14.93 -2.81 -3.49
N GLY A 108 -15.73 -2.71 -4.54
CA GLY A 108 -15.46 -1.85 -5.71
C GLY A 108 -14.51 -2.46 -6.74
N ALA A 109 -13.87 -3.60 -6.47
CA ALA A 109 -12.97 -4.29 -7.39
C ALA A 109 -13.08 -5.82 -7.24
N LYS A 110 -12.61 -6.58 -8.23
CA LYS A 110 -12.59 -8.06 -8.24
C LYS A 110 -11.17 -8.58 -8.08
N ILE A 111 -10.93 -9.48 -7.14
CA ILE A 111 -9.61 -10.04 -6.86
C ILE A 111 -9.08 -10.78 -8.10
N GLU A 112 -7.90 -10.39 -8.56
CA GLU A 112 -7.14 -11.07 -9.60
C GLU A 112 -6.07 -11.96 -8.99
N HIS A 113 -5.40 -11.47 -7.96
CA HIS A 113 -4.33 -12.18 -7.27
C HIS A 113 -4.35 -11.88 -5.78
N ALA A 114 -4.10 -12.89 -4.95
CA ALA A 114 -3.87 -12.69 -3.54
C ALA A 114 -2.90 -13.71 -2.96
N MET A 115 -2.13 -13.29 -1.97
CA MET A 115 -1.14 -14.11 -1.27
C MET A 115 -1.17 -13.82 0.22
N ALA A 116 -1.03 -14.86 1.02
CA ALA A 116 -0.91 -14.78 2.48
C ALA A 116 0.44 -15.39 2.91
N TYR A 117 1.00 -14.86 4.01
CA TYR A 117 2.33 -15.22 4.48
C TYR A 117 2.33 -15.45 5.99
N SER A 118 2.98 -16.52 6.46
CA SER A 118 3.21 -16.78 7.88
C SER A 118 4.31 -15.89 8.45
N GLN A 119 5.21 -15.38 7.60
CA GLN A 119 6.26 -14.43 7.94
C GLN A 119 6.36 -13.37 6.85
N ALA A 120 6.37 -12.09 7.25
CA ALA A 120 6.63 -10.98 6.35
C ALA A 120 8.13 -10.65 6.31
N ALA A 121 8.61 -10.18 5.16
CA ALA A 121 9.96 -9.70 5.00
C ALA A 121 10.21 -8.45 5.87
N ALA A 122 11.09 -8.57 6.86
CA ALA A 122 11.54 -7.47 7.71
C ALA A 122 12.93 -7.80 8.28
N GLY A 123 13.78 -6.78 8.48
CA GLY A 123 15.06 -6.95 9.17
C GLY A 123 16.01 -8.02 8.57
N GLY A 124 15.99 -8.19 7.24
CA GLY A 124 16.81 -9.19 6.54
C GLY A 124 16.17 -10.58 6.42
N GLN A 125 14.98 -10.79 6.98
CA GLN A 125 14.18 -11.99 6.74
C GLN A 125 13.40 -11.89 5.41
N SER A 126 13.12 -13.03 4.80
CA SER A 126 12.27 -13.13 3.60
C SER A 126 10.83 -13.44 3.96
N ASP A 127 9.93 -13.14 3.02
CA ASP A 127 8.55 -13.61 3.04
C ASP A 127 8.50 -15.15 3.06
N VAL A 128 7.62 -15.73 3.88
CA VAL A 128 7.32 -17.17 3.88
C VAL A 128 5.84 -17.35 3.55
N PRO A 129 5.49 -17.82 2.33
CA PRO A 129 4.10 -17.93 1.92
C PRO A 129 3.38 -19.03 2.70
N LEU A 130 2.09 -18.81 2.97
CA LEU A 130 1.20 -19.89 3.40
C LEU A 130 1.03 -20.89 2.27
N LYS A 131 0.74 -22.15 2.62
CA LYS A 131 0.39 -23.14 1.61
C LYS A 131 -0.99 -22.83 1.04
N GLN A 132 -1.19 -23.18 -0.23
CA GLN A 132 -2.45 -22.88 -0.93
C GLN A 132 -3.66 -23.55 -0.27
N GLU A 133 -3.49 -24.68 0.42
CA GLU A 133 -4.57 -25.34 1.15
C GLU A 133 -5.00 -24.62 2.45
N GLU A 134 -4.21 -23.66 2.95
CA GLU A 134 -4.47 -22.95 4.21
C GLU A 134 -5.44 -21.79 4.06
N PHE A 135 -5.70 -21.34 2.84
CA PHE A 135 -6.59 -20.22 2.56
C PHE A 135 -7.33 -20.41 1.25
N GLU A 136 -8.37 -19.61 1.04
CA GLU A 136 -9.16 -19.59 -0.17
C GLU A 136 -9.34 -18.16 -0.65
N ILE A 137 -9.50 -18.03 -1.97
CA ILE A 137 -9.73 -16.78 -2.66
C ILE A 137 -11.05 -16.92 -3.41
N THR A 138 -11.95 -15.96 -3.22
CA THR A 138 -13.17 -15.78 -4.01
C THR A 138 -13.04 -14.53 -4.88
N GLU A 139 -14.09 -14.14 -5.59
CA GLU A 139 -14.09 -12.90 -6.40
C GLU A 139 -13.77 -11.64 -5.58
N THR A 140 -14.10 -11.62 -4.28
CA THR A 140 -13.97 -10.42 -3.44
C THR A 140 -13.35 -10.69 -2.07
N THR A 141 -13.12 -11.96 -1.70
CA THR A 141 -12.60 -12.30 -0.37
C THR A 141 -11.37 -13.19 -0.41
N VAL A 142 -10.52 -13.02 0.59
CA VAL A 142 -9.44 -13.96 0.92
C VAL A 142 -9.62 -14.37 2.37
N SER A 143 -9.84 -15.66 2.63
CA SER A 143 -10.11 -16.17 3.99
C SER A 143 -9.29 -17.41 4.29
N HIS A 144 -9.02 -17.62 5.58
CA HIS A 144 -8.45 -18.88 6.05
C HIS A 144 -9.37 -20.06 5.71
N ARG A 145 -8.78 -21.25 5.55
CA ARG A 145 -9.52 -22.52 5.49
C ARG A 145 -9.52 -23.20 6.83
N GLU A 146 -10.72 -23.44 7.35
CA GLU A 146 -10.92 -24.12 8.63
C GLU A 146 -10.25 -25.51 8.62
N GLY A 147 -9.56 -25.84 9.72
CA GLY A 147 -8.84 -27.11 9.88
C GLY A 147 -7.58 -27.29 9.01
N LYS A 148 -7.25 -26.33 8.13
CA LYS A 148 -6.02 -26.35 7.32
C LYS A 148 -5.06 -25.24 7.70
N PHE A 149 -5.58 -24.05 7.97
CA PHE A 149 -4.79 -22.91 8.37
C PHE A 149 -4.02 -23.18 9.67
N ARG A 150 -2.71 -22.93 9.67
CA ARG A 150 -1.83 -23.21 10.81
C ARG A 150 -1.70 -22.06 11.80
N PHE A 151 -2.68 -21.15 11.81
CA PHE A 151 -2.81 -20.05 12.77
C PHE A 151 -1.72 -18.97 12.71
N GLU A 152 -0.80 -19.07 11.75
CA GLU A 152 0.29 -18.11 11.54
C GLU A 152 -0.08 -17.17 10.39
N LEU A 153 -0.28 -15.88 10.68
CA LEU A 153 -0.45 -14.85 9.66
C LEU A 153 0.41 -13.65 10.02
N SER A 154 1.13 -13.13 9.04
CA SER A 154 1.99 -11.95 9.19
C SER A 154 1.83 -10.92 8.08
N LYS A 155 1.35 -11.35 6.91
CA LYS A 155 1.10 -10.48 5.76
C LYS A 155 0.04 -11.07 4.85
N LEU A 156 -0.79 -10.21 4.29
CA LEU A 156 -1.77 -10.48 3.26
C LEU A 156 -1.62 -9.42 2.17
N MET A 157 -1.55 -9.86 0.93
CA MET A 157 -1.45 -9.01 -0.26
C MET A 157 -2.60 -9.35 -1.19
N ILE A 158 -3.33 -8.35 -1.66
CA ILE A 158 -4.45 -8.48 -2.58
C ILE A 158 -4.27 -7.48 -3.71
N VAL A 159 -4.39 -7.96 -4.94
CA VAL A 159 -4.48 -7.16 -6.15
C VAL A 159 -5.82 -7.48 -6.81
N ALA A 160 -6.62 -6.45 -7.03
CA ALA A 160 -7.95 -6.55 -7.59
C ALA A 160 -8.10 -5.65 -8.81
N LYS A 161 -8.78 -6.15 -9.84
CA LYS A 161 -9.16 -5.39 -11.03
C LYS A 161 -10.35 -4.49 -10.73
N THR A 162 -10.22 -3.23 -11.08
CA THR A 162 -11.31 -2.27 -11.06
C THR A 162 -12.28 -2.57 -12.21
N PRO A 163 -13.58 -2.26 -12.09
CA PRO A 163 -14.51 -2.30 -13.20
C PRO A 163 -14.06 -1.28 -14.24
N ARG A 164 -13.85 -1.70 -15.50
CA ARG A 164 -13.68 -0.74 -16.59
C ARG A 164 -15.02 -0.06 -16.85
N ASP A 165 -15.04 1.25 -16.70
CA ASP A 165 -16.15 2.08 -17.17
C ASP A 165 -15.87 2.40 -18.65
N GLU A 166 -16.49 1.63 -19.55
CA GLU A 166 -16.53 1.98 -20.97
C GLU A 166 -17.72 2.93 -21.18
N LEU A 167 -17.50 4.21 -20.90
CA LEU A 167 -18.43 5.32 -21.20
C LEU A 167 -18.29 5.79 -22.65
#